data_AF-A0AA96V5K7-F1
#
_entry.id   AF-A0AA96V5K7-F1
#
_cell.length_a   1.000
_cell.length_b   1.000
_cell.length_c   1.000
_cell.angle_alpha   90.00
_cell.angle_beta   90.00
_cell.angle_gamma   90.00
#
_symmetry.space_group_name_H-M   'P 1'
#
loop_
_entity.id
_entity.type
_entity.pdbx_description
1 polymer ?
#
loop_
_entity_poly.entity_id
_entity_poly.type
_entity_poly.pdbx_seq_one_letter_code
_entity_poly.pdbx_strand_id
1 'polypeptide(L)'
;MADFSKYLGKEERVLNSVDMKDESLYTSNNPAAAEWKSWTTLVLTNKRFFSLSKRGLSMREFRLEDVVSTGWVYHPQWGRLVGMFLNLIIAAVLLYFTPALVDSLSSFLVGNYSIDASEIVFYVDIVRYFIYIIAALLILGALYDIFAYFFYKRTTFMMSTKDGKEYRFLLRGRRSQMDEFRMSVQDAKDLYLEETENRYFDKMRSVLFNQSNYEFALNNAASQQKSQLSGDSTQRIGGNNAKTISGSSAKSIDGGKTGQISASEVKQLGGEAGDFMSQVKVVFTELGFDITTLQNGKGADMILSGDGQRYAASVIGKERVVTTTDVLEIAEARDFNRCDFGVLVSEGDVSADVRHFAEQKGIKIIDLNEASGVRK
;
A
#
# COMPACT_ATOMS: atom_id res chain seq x y z
N MET A 1 -8.11 -15.87 -19.69
CA MET A 1 -7.88 -14.41 -19.59
C MET A 1 -7.40 -13.91 -20.94
N ALA A 2 -7.81 -12.72 -21.37
CA ALA A 2 -7.15 -12.05 -22.48
C ALA A 2 -5.69 -11.76 -22.08
N ASP A 3 -4.76 -11.88 -23.02
CA ASP A 3 -3.35 -11.59 -22.76
C ASP A 3 -3.14 -10.08 -22.64
N PHE A 4 -3.10 -9.58 -21.40
CA PHE A 4 -2.90 -8.17 -21.10
C PHE A 4 -1.42 -7.76 -21.14
N SER A 5 -0.48 -8.69 -21.29
CA SER A 5 0.97 -8.41 -21.22
C SER A 5 1.42 -7.30 -22.17
N LYS A 6 0.75 -7.14 -23.32
CA LYS A 6 1.06 -6.10 -24.32
C LYS A 6 0.73 -4.68 -23.89
N TYR A 7 -0.16 -4.51 -22.91
CA TYR A 7 -0.60 -3.20 -22.41
C TYR A 7 0.05 -2.84 -21.07
N LEU A 8 0.85 -3.75 -20.52
CA LEU A 8 1.51 -3.59 -19.23
C LEU A 8 2.94 -3.08 -19.42
N GLY A 9 3.38 -2.22 -18.50
CA GLY A 9 4.80 -1.89 -18.38
C GLY A 9 5.64 -3.14 -18.08
N LYS A 10 6.94 -3.11 -18.38
CA LYS A 10 7.87 -4.24 -18.12
C LYS A 10 7.85 -4.75 -16.67
N GLU A 11 7.45 -3.90 -15.73
CA GLU A 11 7.37 -4.19 -14.29
C GLU A 11 5.94 -4.43 -13.79
N GLU A 12 4.93 -4.28 -14.66
CA GLU A 12 3.55 -4.46 -14.27
C GLU A 12 3.11 -5.92 -14.45
N ARG A 13 2.48 -6.48 -13.42
CA ARG A 13 1.95 -7.85 -13.44
C ARG A 13 0.47 -7.81 -13.10
N VAL A 14 -0.33 -8.59 -13.83
CA VAL A 14 -1.74 -8.80 -13.50
C VAL A 14 -1.80 -9.64 -12.23
N LEU A 15 -2.41 -9.10 -11.18
CA LEU A 15 -2.63 -9.81 -9.93
C LEU A 15 -3.94 -10.57 -9.99
N ASN A 16 -5.01 -9.93 -10.48
CA ASN A 16 -6.33 -10.53 -10.55
C ASN A 16 -7.21 -9.86 -11.61
N SER A 17 -8.28 -10.52 -12.03
CA SER A 17 -9.35 -9.90 -12.81
C SER A 17 -10.70 -10.45 -12.42
N VAL A 18 -11.69 -9.57 -12.28
CA VAL A 18 -13.06 -9.95 -11.93
C VAL A 18 -14.07 -9.22 -12.80
N ASP A 19 -15.11 -9.93 -13.24
CA ASP A 19 -16.23 -9.34 -13.95
C ASP A 19 -17.19 -8.67 -12.95
N MET A 20 -17.49 -7.41 -13.20
CA MET A 20 -18.30 -6.56 -12.32
C MET A 20 -19.32 -5.77 -13.12
N LYS A 21 -20.38 -5.33 -12.46
CA LYS A 21 -21.32 -4.36 -12.99
C LYS A 21 -20.96 -2.98 -12.45
N ASP A 22 -20.58 -2.06 -13.32
CA ASP A 22 -20.34 -0.66 -12.98
C ASP A 22 -21.67 0.07 -12.75
N GLU A 23 -21.98 0.37 -11.49
CA GLU A 23 -23.18 1.08 -11.09
C GLU A 23 -23.06 2.59 -11.31
N SER A 24 -21.85 3.14 -11.48
CA SER A 24 -21.68 4.57 -11.79
C SER A 24 -22.24 4.95 -13.17
N LEU A 25 -22.32 3.97 -14.08
CA LEU A 25 -22.91 4.14 -15.42
C LEU A 25 -24.43 3.95 -15.45
N TYR A 26 -25.05 3.65 -14.31
CA TYR A 26 -26.47 3.26 -14.22
C TYR A 26 -27.46 4.45 -14.23
N THR A 27 -27.02 5.63 -14.65
CA THR A 27 -27.83 6.86 -14.67
C THR A 27 -28.71 7.01 -15.90
N SER A 28 -28.70 6.06 -16.85
CA SER A 28 -29.48 6.20 -18.10
C SER A 28 -30.96 5.83 -17.91
N ASN A 29 -31.87 6.64 -18.50
CA ASN A 29 -33.33 6.45 -18.50
C ASN A 29 -33.85 5.12 -19.12
N ASN A 30 -32.97 4.24 -19.60
CA ASN A 30 -33.34 2.94 -20.16
C ASN A 30 -32.69 1.80 -19.34
N PRO A 31 -33.41 1.19 -18.38
CA PRO A 31 -32.85 0.20 -17.46
C PRO A 31 -32.35 -1.08 -18.17
N ALA A 32 -32.98 -1.46 -19.28
CA ALA A 32 -32.56 -2.61 -20.08
C ALA A 32 -31.24 -2.33 -20.82
N ALA A 33 -31.09 -1.14 -21.39
CA ALA A 33 -29.81 -0.74 -22.01
C ALA A 33 -28.71 -0.54 -20.96
N ALA A 34 -29.05 -0.03 -19.78
CA ALA A 34 -28.11 0.16 -18.66
C ALA A 34 -27.60 -1.18 -18.11
N GLU A 35 -28.47 -2.19 -17.99
CA GLU A 35 -28.08 -3.50 -17.46
C GLU A 35 -27.08 -4.23 -18.35
N TRP A 36 -27.19 -4.08 -19.67
CA TRP A 36 -26.28 -4.74 -20.61
C TRP A 36 -24.98 -3.95 -20.88
N LYS A 37 -25.00 -2.62 -20.73
CA LYS A 37 -23.82 -1.75 -20.95
C LYS A 37 -22.91 -1.61 -19.72
N SER A 38 -23.40 -1.95 -18.53
CA SER A 38 -22.66 -1.75 -17.27
C SER A 38 -21.68 -2.87 -16.93
N TRP A 39 -21.65 -3.99 -17.66
CA TRP A 39 -20.69 -5.06 -17.39
C TRP A 39 -19.28 -4.68 -17.84
N THR A 40 -18.36 -4.64 -16.88
CA THR A 40 -16.95 -4.35 -17.05
C THR A 40 -16.12 -5.48 -16.45
N THR A 41 -15.01 -5.83 -17.09
CA THR A 41 -13.96 -6.61 -16.44
C THR A 41 -13.05 -5.63 -15.72
N LEU A 42 -12.90 -5.80 -14.41
CA LEU A 42 -11.97 -5.03 -13.62
C LEU A 42 -10.68 -5.84 -13.49
N VAL A 43 -9.58 -5.32 -14.03
CA VAL A 43 -8.26 -5.94 -14.00
C VAL A 43 -7.41 -5.18 -13.02
N LEU A 44 -6.85 -5.88 -12.03
CA LEU A 44 -5.96 -5.32 -11.03
C LEU A 44 -4.53 -5.73 -11.36
N THR A 45 -3.64 -4.74 -11.34
CA THR A 45 -2.19 -4.93 -11.40
C THR A 45 -1.55 -4.43 -10.12
N ASN A 46 -0.24 -4.64 -9.97
CA ASN A 46 0.54 -4.07 -8.88
C ASN A 46 0.59 -2.53 -8.87
N LYS A 47 0.22 -1.84 -9.96
CA LYS A 47 0.29 -0.37 -10.05
C LYS A 47 -1.03 0.31 -10.43
N ARG A 48 -1.98 -0.42 -11.06
CA ARG A 48 -3.16 0.17 -11.70
C ARG A 48 -4.39 -0.73 -11.58
N PHE A 49 -5.56 -0.12 -11.65
CA PHE A 49 -6.81 -0.76 -11.97
C PHE A 49 -7.23 -0.40 -13.40
N PHE A 50 -7.72 -1.38 -14.13
CA PHE A 50 -8.35 -1.17 -15.43
C PHE A 50 -9.80 -1.62 -15.39
N SER A 51 -10.71 -0.75 -15.80
CA SER A 51 -12.10 -1.10 -16.08
C SER A 51 -12.27 -1.19 -17.59
N LEU A 52 -12.52 -2.41 -18.07
CA LEU A 52 -12.71 -2.74 -19.48
C LEU A 52 -14.18 -3.05 -19.74
N SER A 53 -14.87 -2.17 -20.47
CA SER A 53 -16.23 -2.46 -20.90
C SER A 53 -16.23 -3.60 -21.94
N LYS A 54 -17.17 -4.55 -21.82
CA LYS A 54 -17.28 -5.67 -22.78
C LYS A 54 -17.78 -5.26 -24.17
N ARG A 55 -18.40 -4.09 -24.32
CA ARG A 55 -19.07 -3.66 -25.58
C ARG A 55 -18.44 -2.45 -26.26
N GLY A 56 -17.92 -1.51 -25.49
CA GLY A 56 -17.10 -0.43 -26.04
C GLY A 56 -15.66 -0.73 -25.66
N LEU A 57 -14.72 -0.57 -26.57
CA LEU A 57 -13.28 -0.56 -26.26
C LEU A 57 -12.90 0.66 -25.37
N SER A 58 -13.79 1.10 -24.48
CA SER A 58 -13.51 2.10 -23.48
C SER A 58 -12.81 1.40 -22.32
N MET A 59 -11.54 1.71 -22.19
CA MET A 59 -10.70 1.35 -21.07
C MET A 59 -10.62 2.57 -20.16
N ARG A 60 -10.97 2.40 -18.88
CA ARG A 60 -10.68 3.38 -17.84
C ARG A 60 -9.52 2.86 -17.01
N GLU A 61 -8.50 3.68 -16.86
CA GLU A 61 -7.35 3.42 -16.02
C GLU A 61 -7.48 4.23 -14.73
N PHE A 62 -7.18 3.59 -13.60
CA PHE A 62 -7.01 4.23 -12.31
C PHE A 62 -5.64 3.83 -11.78
N ARG A 63 -4.80 4.81 -11.48
CA ARG A 63 -3.53 4.51 -10.83
C ARG A 63 -3.78 4.26 -9.35
N LEU A 64 -3.08 3.29 -8.75
CA LEU A 64 -3.23 3.02 -7.32
C LEU A 64 -2.93 4.26 -6.47
N GLU A 65 -1.99 5.09 -6.92
CA GLU A 65 -1.62 6.36 -6.28
C GLU A 65 -2.75 7.38 -6.22
N ASP A 66 -3.73 7.28 -7.13
CA ASP A 66 -4.89 8.16 -7.18
C ASP A 66 -6.06 7.62 -6.34
N VAL A 67 -5.98 6.38 -5.87
CA VAL A 67 -7.03 5.74 -5.06
C VAL A 67 -6.83 6.11 -3.59
N VAL A 68 -7.69 6.98 -3.08
CA VAL A 68 -7.65 7.46 -1.69
C VAL A 68 -8.20 6.40 -0.74
N SER A 69 -9.33 5.79 -1.12
CA SER A 69 -9.97 4.78 -0.29
C SER A 69 -10.67 3.72 -1.11
N THR A 70 -10.72 2.52 -0.54
CA THR A 70 -11.47 1.39 -1.08
C THR A 70 -12.39 0.86 0.01
N GLY A 71 -13.66 0.64 -0.31
CA GLY A 71 -14.66 0.14 0.62
C GLY A 71 -15.42 -1.05 0.07
N TRP A 72 -16.01 -1.83 0.96
CA TRP A 72 -16.85 -2.98 0.61
C TRP A 72 -18.20 -2.82 1.29
N VAL A 73 -19.26 -2.65 0.49
CA VAL A 73 -20.63 -2.59 1.01
C VAL A 73 -21.33 -3.89 0.71
N TYR A 74 -21.75 -4.59 1.76
CA TYR A 74 -22.53 -5.80 1.64
C TYR A 74 -24.02 -5.45 1.54
N HIS A 75 -24.67 -5.90 0.47
CA HIS A 75 -26.11 -5.75 0.32
C HIS A 75 -26.81 -7.05 0.73
N PRO A 76 -27.36 -7.14 1.95
CA PRO A 76 -28.16 -8.29 2.36
C PRO A 76 -29.37 -8.44 1.43
N GLN A 77 -29.61 -9.66 0.95
CA GLN A 77 -30.78 -9.99 0.13
C GLN A 77 -32.01 -10.23 1.02
N TRP A 78 -32.43 -9.19 1.76
CA TRP A 78 -33.56 -9.28 2.69
C TRP A 78 -34.82 -9.85 2.05
N GLY A 79 -35.10 -9.51 0.79
CA GLY A 79 -36.26 -10.05 0.07
C GLY A 79 -36.26 -11.59 -0.03
N ARG A 80 -35.09 -12.23 -0.22
CA ARG A 80 -34.99 -13.70 -0.24
C ARG A 80 -35.16 -14.31 1.14
N LEU A 81 -34.59 -13.66 2.16
CA LEU A 81 -34.73 -14.10 3.54
C LEU A 81 -36.19 -14.02 4.00
N VAL A 82 -36.90 -12.94 3.66
CA VAL A 82 -38.34 -12.81 3.92
C VAL A 82 -39.15 -13.83 3.12
N GLY A 83 -38.84 -14.04 1.83
CA GLY A 83 -39.49 -15.05 0.99
C GLY A 83 -39.35 -16.47 1.54
N MET A 84 -38.15 -16.82 2.01
CA MET A 84 -37.88 -18.09 2.69
C MET A 84 -38.77 -18.28 3.92
N PHE A 85 -38.84 -17.28 4.82
CA PHE A 85 -39.68 -17.38 6.01
C PHE A 85 -41.16 -17.51 5.65
N LEU A 86 -41.64 -16.75 4.65
CA LEU A 86 -43.01 -16.87 4.17
C LEU A 86 -43.31 -18.27 3.63
N ASN A 87 -42.43 -18.84 2.81
CA ASN A 87 -42.59 -20.19 2.28
C ASN A 87 -42.66 -21.25 3.40
N LEU A 88 -41.82 -21.12 4.43
CA LEU A 88 -41.86 -22.02 5.60
C LEU A 88 -43.12 -21.86 6.42
N ILE A 89 -43.59 -20.63 6.66
CA ILE A 89 -44.84 -20.36 7.37
C ILE A 89 -46.02 -20.95 6.59
N ILE A 90 -46.09 -20.73 5.28
CA ILE A 90 -47.18 -21.27 4.44
C ILE A 90 -47.14 -22.80 4.45
N ALA A 91 -45.97 -23.41 4.31
CA ALA A 91 -45.84 -24.87 4.38
C ALA A 91 -46.29 -25.42 5.75
N ALA A 92 -45.88 -24.77 6.85
CA ALA A 92 -46.29 -25.15 8.20
C ALA A 92 -47.80 -25.02 8.41
N VAL A 93 -48.40 -23.92 7.94
CA VAL A 93 -49.86 -23.69 7.98
C VAL A 93 -50.59 -24.76 7.18
N LEU A 94 -50.14 -25.06 5.96
CA LEU A 94 -50.74 -26.13 5.15
C LEU A 94 -50.70 -27.47 5.90
N LEU A 95 -49.54 -27.88 6.42
CA LEU A 95 -49.38 -29.14 7.14
C LEU A 95 -50.22 -29.19 8.43
N TYR A 96 -50.30 -28.08 9.16
CA TYR A 96 -51.08 -28.00 10.41
C TYR A 96 -52.58 -28.10 10.18
N PHE A 97 -53.12 -27.42 9.16
CA PHE A 97 -54.56 -27.43 8.87
C PHE A 97 -55.02 -28.61 8.00
N THR A 98 -54.08 -29.35 7.37
CA THR A 98 -54.43 -30.47 6.48
C THR A 98 -55.36 -31.49 7.15
N PRO A 99 -55.12 -31.97 8.38
CA PRO A 99 -56.00 -32.95 9.01
C PRO A 99 -57.44 -32.42 9.18
N ALA A 100 -57.58 -31.22 9.73
CA ALA A 100 -58.89 -30.61 9.97
C ALA A 100 -59.67 -30.31 8.67
N LEU A 101 -58.98 -29.84 7.62
CA LEU A 101 -59.58 -29.60 6.31
C LEU A 101 -60.05 -30.90 5.66
N VAL A 102 -59.23 -31.94 5.73
CA VAL A 102 -59.54 -33.27 5.20
C VAL A 102 -60.77 -33.87 5.90
N ASP A 103 -60.82 -33.80 7.24
CA ASP A 103 -61.94 -34.33 8.02
C ASP A 103 -63.25 -33.56 7.72
N SER A 104 -63.15 -32.24 7.58
CA SER A 104 -64.28 -31.38 7.21
C SER A 104 -64.80 -31.67 5.79
N LEU A 105 -63.89 -31.85 4.83
CA LEU A 105 -64.23 -32.18 3.44
C LEU A 105 -64.88 -33.57 3.33
N SER A 106 -64.33 -34.56 4.04
CA SER A 106 -64.89 -35.91 4.11
C SER A 106 -66.33 -35.89 4.64
N SER A 107 -66.54 -35.20 5.77
CA SER A 107 -67.86 -35.06 6.39
C SER A 107 -68.87 -34.35 5.46
N PHE A 108 -68.42 -33.32 4.75
CA PHE A 108 -69.25 -32.60 3.78
C PHE A 108 -69.65 -33.46 2.58
N LEU A 109 -68.72 -34.25 2.04
CA LEU A 109 -68.99 -35.13 0.90
C LEU A 109 -69.98 -36.23 1.27
N VAL A 110 -69.78 -36.92 2.40
CA VAL A 110 -70.69 -37.95 2.91
C VAL A 110 -72.11 -37.39 3.13
N GLY A 111 -72.21 -36.16 3.65
CA GLY A 111 -73.51 -35.55 3.99
C GLY A 111 -74.33 -35.09 2.78
N ASN A 112 -73.68 -34.71 1.68
CA ASN A 112 -74.36 -34.05 0.54
C ASN A 112 -74.45 -34.91 -0.72
N TYR A 113 -73.55 -35.88 -0.89
CA TYR A 113 -73.49 -36.73 -2.05
C TYR A 113 -73.48 -38.17 -1.55
N SER A 114 -74.50 -38.96 -1.93
CA SER A 114 -74.64 -40.38 -1.52
C SER A 114 -73.58 -41.29 -2.16
N ILE A 115 -72.32 -40.87 -2.13
CA ILE A 115 -71.15 -41.56 -2.64
C ILE A 115 -70.75 -42.62 -1.61
N ASP A 116 -70.29 -43.77 -2.09
CA ASP A 116 -69.81 -44.84 -1.23
C ASP A 116 -68.58 -44.39 -0.42
N ALA A 117 -68.51 -44.79 0.84
CA ALA A 117 -67.45 -44.36 1.75
C ALA A 117 -66.05 -44.73 1.24
N SER A 118 -65.96 -45.84 0.49
CA SER A 118 -64.72 -46.32 -0.13
C SER A 118 -64.16 -45.34 -1.17
N GLU A 119 -65.03 -44.76 -2.02
CA GLU A 119 -64.64 -43.78 -3.03
C GLU A 119 -64.26 -42.44 -2.39
N ILE A 120 -64.95 -42.03 -1.32
CA ILE A 120 -64.65 -40.78 -0.59
C ILE A 120 -63.25 -40.84 0.02
N VAL A 121 -62.87 -41.96 0.65
CA VAL A 121 -61.53 -42.14 1.23
C VAL A 121 -60.45 -41.97 0.15
N PHE A 122 -60.66 -42.52 -1.04
CA PHE A 122 -59.71 -42.39 -2.14
C PHE A 122 -59.53 -40.92 -2.58
N TYR A 123 -60.61 -40.17 -2.78
CA TYR A 123 -60.50 -38.74 -3.16
C TYR A 123 -59.88 -37.89 -2.07
N VAL A 124 -60.23 -38.15 -0.81
CA VAL A 124 -59.68 -37.44 0.35
C VAL A 124 -58.18 -37.67 0.47
N ASP A 125 -57.71 -38.92 0.27
CA ASP A 125 -56.28 -39.22 0.29
C ASP A 125 -55.55 -38.54 -0.86
N ILE A 126 -56.13 -38.48 -2.07
CA ILE A 126 -55.53 -37.71 -3.19
C ILE A 126 -55.35 -36.24 -2.82
N VAL A 127 -56.37 -35.60 -2.25
CA VAL A 127 -56.30 -34.19 -1.81
C VAL A 127 -55.23 -34.01 -0.75
N ARG A 128 -55.15 -34.93 0.24
CA ARG A 128 -54.12 -34.93 1.27
C ARG A 128 -52.72 -35.02 0.68
N TYR A 129 -52.47 -35.98 -0.22
CA TYR A 129 -51.18 -36.14 -0.89
C TYR A 129 -50.82 -34.90 -1.73
N PHE A 130 -51.79 -34.30 -2.41
CA PHE A 130 -51.56 -33.07 -3.17
C PHE A 130 -51.12 -31.90 -2.26
N ILE A 131 -51.76 -31.73 -1.11
CA ILE A 131 -51.35 -30.70 -0.13
C ILE A 131 -49.94 -30.98 0.39
N TYR A 132 -49.60 -32.25 0.69
CA TYR A 132 -48.25 -32.62 1.11
C TYR A 132 -47.19 -32.36 0.03
N ILE A 133 -47.50 -32.59 -1.24
CA ILE A 133 -46.59 -32.26 -2.35
C ILE A 133 -46.35 -30.76 -2.42
N ILE A 134 -47.41 -29.94 -2.30
CA ILE A 134 -47.27 -28.47 -2.29
C ILE A 134 -46.41 -28.01 -1.11
N ALA A 135 -46.67 -28.52 0.09
CA ALA A 135 -45.90 -28.19 1.28
C ALA A 135 -44.42 -28.57 1.11
N ALA A 136 -44.13 -29.75 0.55
CA ALA A 136 -42.76 -30.19 0.27
C ALA A 136 -42.06 -29.27 -0.75
N LEU A 137 -42.75 -28.85 -1.82
CA LEU A 137 -42.20 -27.90 -2.79
C LEU A 137 -41.89 -26.53 -2.18
N LEU A 138 -42.74 -26.03 -1.27
CA LEU A 138 -42.49 -24.78 -0.53
C LEU A 138 -41.26 -24.90 0.38
N ILE A 139 -41.10 -26.03 1.07
CA ILE A 139 -39.92 -26.30 1.90
C ILE A 139 -38.66 -26.35 1.03
N LEU A 140 -38.70 -27.04 -0.12
CA LEU A 140 -37.58 -27.07 -1.06
C LEU A 140 -37.24 -25.69 -1.62
N GLY A 141 -38.26 -24.86 -1.92
CA GLY A 141 -38.08 -23.46 -2.32
C GLY A 141 -37.40 -22.63 -1.22
N ALA A 142 -37.83 -22.78 0.03
CA ALA A 142 -37.19 -22.11 1.16
C ALA A 142 -35.73 -22.55 1.34
N LEU A 143 -35.44 -23.85 1.23
CA LEU A 143 -34.06 -24.36 1.26
C LEU A 143 -33.22 -23.77 0.12
N TYR A 144 -33.77 -23.71 -1.09
CA TYR A 144 -33.11 -23.06 -2.22
C TYR A 144 -32.80 -21.59 -1.92
N ASP A 145 -33.74 -20.84 -1.34
CA ASP A 145 -33.51 -19.44 -0.96
C ASP A 145 -32.43 -19.28 0.13
N ILE A 146 -32.34 -20.22 1.10
CA ILE A 146 -31.25 -20.27 2.07
C ILE A 146 -29.91 -20.43 1.36
N PHE A 147 -29.80 -21.46 0.52
CA PHE A 147 -28.59 -21.69 -0.26
C PHE A 147 -28.27 -20.46 -1.10
N ALA A 148 -29.25 -19.90 -1.80
CA ALA A 148 -29.05 -18.75 -2.65
C ALA A 148 -28.62 -17.49 -1.86
N TYR A 149 -29.12 -17.30 -0.64
CA TYR A 149 -28.72 -16.21 0.26
C TYR A 149 -27.26 -16.33 0.68
N PHE A 150 -26.79 -17.54 1.01
CA PHE A 150 -25.40 -17.76 1.42
C PHE A 150 -24.41 -17.74 0.26
N PHE A 151 -24.81 -18.27 -0.91
CA PHE A 151 -23.92 -18.41 -2.07
C PHE A 151 -23.90 -17.17 -2.98
N TYR A 152 -25.00 -16.45 -3.11
CA TYR A 152 -25.10 -15.27 -3.97
C TYR A 152 -25.13 -13.97 -3.15
N LYS A 153 -24.03 -13.67 -2.44
CA LYS A 153 -23.89 -12.34 -1.85
C LYS A 153 -23.64 -11.31 -2.95
N ARG A 154 -24.35 -10.19 -2.86
CA ARG A 154 -24.05 -8.99 -3.65
C ARG A 154 -23.17 -8.10 -2.79
N THR A 155 -21.96 -7.83 -3.25
CA THR A 155 -21.07 -6.87 -2.61
C THR A 155 -20.72 -5.81 -3.63
N THR A 156 -20.75 -4.57 -3.19
CA THR A 156 -20.34 -3.42 -3.98
C THR A 156 -18.94 -3.02 -3.53
N PHE A 157 -17.99 -3.07 -4.47
CA PHE A 157 -16.67 -2.48 -4.31
C PHE A 157 -16.79 -0.99 -4.59
N MET A 158 -16.43 -0.18 -3.60
CA MET A 158 -16.40 1.27 -3.72
C MET A 158 -14.95 1.72 -3.79
N MET A 159 -14.66 2.66 -4.68
CA MET A 159 -13.34 3.25 -4.84
C MET A 159 -13.50 4.76 -4.96
N SER A 160 -12.78 5.51 -4.12
CA SER A 160 -12.74 6.97 -4.18
C SER A 160 -11.38 7.42 -4.68
N THR A 161 -11.35 8.32 -5.66
CA THR A 161 -10.10 8.88 -6.20
C THR A 161 -9.77 10.25 -5.59
N LYS A 162 -8.51 10.69 -5.74
CA LYS A 162 -8.04 12.02 -5.30
C LYS A 162 -8.87 13.18 -5.88
N ASP A 163 -9.41 12.99 -7.08
CA ASP A 163 -10.33 13.94 -7.73
C ASP A 163 -11.71 14.04 -7.07
N GLY A 164 -11.97 13.28 -6.00
CA GLY A 164 -13.27 13.22 -5.33
C GLY A 164 -14.34 12.42 -6.08
N LYS A 165 -13.98 11.68 -7.14
CA LYS A 165 -14.91 10.82 -7.87
C LYS A 165 -15.08 9.49 -7.14
N GLU A 166 -16.32 9.07 -6.95
CA GLU A 166 -16.68 7.77 -6.42
C GLU A 166 -17.06 6.80 -7.54
N TYR A 167 -16.44 5.62 -7.52
CA TYR A 167 -16.76 4.51 -8.41
C TYR A 167 -17.36 3.36 -7.61
N ARG A 168 -18.45 2.79 -8.13
CA ARG A 168 -19.19 1.69 -7.49
C ARG A 168 -19.30 0.52 -8.45
N PHE A 169 -18.70 -0.58 -8.07
CA PHE A 169 -18.67 -1.81 -8.87
C PHE A 169 -19.40 -2.91 -8.10
N LEU A 170 -20.57 -3.31 -8.58
CA LEU A 170 -21.33 -4.42 -8.05
C LEU A 170 -20.72 -5.73 -8.53
N LEU A 171 -20.18 -6.52 -7.60
CA LEU A 171 -19.76 -7.88 -7.88
C LEU A 171 -20.98 -8.80 -7.89
N ARG A 172 -21.07 -9.60 -8.96
CA ARG A 172 -21.90 -10.80 -9.01
C ARG A 172 -20.98 -11.96 -9.30
N GLY A 173 -20.67 -12.76 -8.29
CA GLY A 173 -19.74 -13.88 -8.44
C GLY A 173 -19.81 -14.84 -7.26
N ARG A 174 -19.00 -15.89 -7.33
CA ARG A 174 -18.80 -16.79 -6.18
C ARG A 174 -18.04 -16.02 -5.10
N ARG A 175 -18.42 -16.22 -3.83
CA ARG A 175 -17.74 -15.61 -2.68
C ARG A 175 -16.22 -15.77 -2.73
N SER A 176 -15.73 -16.94 -3.14
CA SER A 176 -14.29 -17.20 -3.24
C SER A 176 -13.56 -16.23 -4.18
N GLN A 177 -14.16 -15.89 -5.33
CA GLN A 177 -13.56 -14.94 -6.28
C GLN A 177 -13.54 -13.52 -5.71
N MET A 178 -14.51 -13.18 -4.87
CA MET A 178 -14.61 -11.86 -4.25
C MET A 178 -13.60 -11.70 -3.13
N ASP A 179 -13.45 -12.74 -2.30
CA ASP A 179 -12.45 -12.77 -1.23
C ASP A 179 -11.04 -12.78 -1.82
N GLU A 180 -10.79 -13.56 -2.89
CA GLU A 180 -9.54 -13.56 -3.64
C GLU A 180 -9.23 -12.19 -4.23
N PHE A 181 -10.18 -11.56 -4.91
CA PHE A 181 -10.00 -10.23 -5.47
C PHE A 181 -9.76 -9.17 -4.38
N ARG A 182 -10.45 -9.26 -3.23
CA ARG A 182 -10.22 -8.38 -2.08
C ARG A 182 -8.80 -8.53 -1.52
N MET A 183 -8.31 -9.76 -1.37
CA MET A 183 -6.94 -10.00 -0.95
C MET A 183 -5.95 -9.44 -1.97
N SER A 184 -6.17 -9.66 -3.27
CA SER A 184 -5.32 -9.09 -4.31
C SER A 184 -5.29 -7.56 -4.27
N VAL A 185 -6.41 -6.88 -3.99
CA VAL A 185 -6.45 -5.41 -3.83
C VAL A 185 -5.61 -4.97 -2.63
N GLN A 186 -5.62 -5.72 -1.54
CA GLN A 186 -4.79 -5.43 -0.37
C GLN A 186 -3.31 -5.67 -0.71
N ASP A 187 -2.98 -6.82 -1.29
CA ASP A 187 -1.61 -7.15 -1.71
C ASP A 187 -1.05 -6.11 -2.68
N ALA A 188 -1.87 -5.61 -3.62
CA ALA A 188 -1.47 -4.56 -4.55
C ALA A 188 -1.12 -3.24 -3.84
N LYS A 189 -1.87 -2.88 -2.78
CA LYS A 189 -1.56 -1.70 -1.98
C LYS A 189 -0.28 -1.87 -1.18
N ASP A 190 -0.10 -3.04 -0.58
CA ASP A 190 1.07 -3.35 0.22
C ASP A 190 2.34 -3.38 -0.67
N LEU A 191 2.26 -4.00 -1.86
CA LEU A 191 3.29 -3.97 -2.90
C LEU A 191 3.61 -2.53 -3.37
N TYR A 192 2.58 -1.71 -3.59
CA TYR A 192 2.78 -0.33 -4.00
C TYR A 192 3.52 0.46 -2.91
N LEU A 193 3.13 0.31 -1.64
CA LEU A 193 3.79 0.93 -0.50
C LEU A 193 5.26 0.51 -0.42
N GLU A 194 5.54 -0.80 -0.48
CA GLU A 194 6.89 -1.33 -0.48
C GLU A 194 7.75 -0.76 -1.64
N GLU A 195 7.20 -0.69 -2.85
CA GLU A 195 7.91 -0.15 -4.03
C GLU A 195 8.16 1.37 -3.90
N THR A 196 7.22 2.12 -3.34
CA THR A 196 7.41 3.55 -3.07
C THR A 196 8.48 3.77 -2.02
N GLU A 197 8.43 3.03 -0.91
CA GLU A 197 9.43 3.12 0.14
C GLU A 197 10.82 2.77 -0.37
N ASN A 198 10.97 1.65 -1.08
CA ASN A 198 12.28 1.22 -1.59
C ASN A 198 12.88 2.26 -2.54
N ARG A 199 12.05 2.92 -3.38
CA ARG A 199 12.51 4.06 -4.20
C ARG A 199 12.98 5.25 -3.36
N TYR A 200 12.30 5.56 -2.26
CA TYR A 200 12.76 6.60 -1.33
C TYR A 200 14.10 6.25 -0.71
N PHE A 201 14.28 5.01 -0.23
CA PHE A 201 15.54 4.56 0.35
C PHE A 201 16.69 4.51 -0.67
N ASP A 202 16.44 4.08 -1.89
CA ASP A 202 17.45 4.07 -2.96
C ASP A 202 17.89 5.50 -3.33
N LYS A 203 16.92 6.43 -3.45
CA LYS A 203 17.24 7.84 -3.71
C LYS A 203 18.04 8.44 -2.57
N MET A 204 17.63 8.18 -1.33
CA MET A 204 18.34 8.64 -0.14
C MET A 204 19.77 8.10 -0.06
N ARG A 205 19.94 6.80 -0.31
CA ARG A 205 21.26 6.16 -0.40
C ARG A 205 22.14 6.83 -1.45
N SER A 206 21.58 7.16 -2.62
CA SER A 206 22.32 7.83 -3.69
C SER A 206 22.74 9.27 -3.32
N VAL A 207 21.87 10.03 -2.64
CA VAL A 207 22.15 11.41 -2.23
C VAL A 207 23.22 11.44 -1.14
N LEU A 208 23.06 10.62 -0.09
CA LEU A 208 24.06 10.51 0.98
C LEU A 208 25.41 10.04 0.44
N PHE A 209 25.41 9.12 -0.52
CA PHE A 209 26.65 8.66 -1.14
C PHE A 209 27.35 9.77 -1.94
N ASN A 210 26.61 10.55 -2.72
CA ASN A 210 27.17 11.66 -3.48
C ASN A 210 27.74 12.75 -2.56
N GLN A 211 27.08 13.04 -1.44
CA GLN A 211 27.59 13.98 -0.43
C GLN A 211 28.87 13.44 0.24
N SER A 212 28.89 12.17 0.65
CA SER A 212 30.09 11.55 1.22
C SER A 212 31.28 11.60 0.25
N ASN A 213 31.07 11.31 -1.04
CA ASN A 213 32.14 11.41 -2.04
C ASN A 213 32.63 12.85 -2.24
N TYR A 214 31.72 13.82 -2.19
CA TYR A 214 32.08 15.23 -2.28
C TYR A 214 32.96 15.66 -1.10
N GLU A 215 32.62 15.25 0.12
CA GLU A 215 33.42 15.54 1.32
C GLU A 215 34.77 14.84 1.30
N PHE A 216 34.82 13.59 0.82
CA PHE A 216 36.08 12.88 0.64
C PHE A 216 36.99 13.61 -0.37
N ALA A 217 36.44 14.08 -1.48
CA ALA A 217 37.19 14.88 -2.46
C ALA A 217 37.68 16.21 -1.87
N LEU A 218 36.85 16.89 -1.08
CA LEU A 218 37.19 18.15 -0.43
C LEU A 218 38.32 17.97 0.60
N ASN A 219 38.24 16.93 1.42
CA ASN A 219 39.27 16.58 2.41
C ASN A 219 40.59 16.18 1.76
N ASN A 220 40.55 15.46 0.63
CA ASN A 220 41.75 15.15 -0.16
C ASN A 220 42.37 16.40 -0.78
N ALA A 221 41.55 17.34 -1.29
CA ALA A 221 42.05 18.61 -1.80
C ALA A 221 42.69 19.48 -0.70
N ALA A 222 42.07 19.54 0.48
CA ALA A 222 42.59 20.27 1.64
C ALA A 222 43.90 19.67 2.19
N SER A 223 44.01 18.34 2.22
CA SER A 223 45.25 17.66 2.63
C SER A 223 46.37 17.80 1.59
N GLN A 224 46.05 17.85 0.29
CA GLN A 224 47.04 18.18 -0.75
C GLN A 224 47.53 19.63 -0.66
N GLN A 225 46.66 20.60 -0.37
CA GLN A 225 47.08 21.98 -0.10
C GLN A 225 48.00 22.07 1.14
N LYS A 226 47.70 21.33 2.20
CA LYS A 226 48.52 21.30 3.42
C LYS A 226 49.89 20.63 3.19
N SER A 227 49.94 19.63 2.31
CA SER A 227 51.19 18.98 1.85
C SER A 227 52.05 19.93 1.01
N GLN A 228 51.45 20.71 0.10
CA GLN A 228 52.18 21.71 -0.69
C GLN A 228 52.70 22.88 0.15
N LEU A 229 51.98 23.29 1.20
CA LEU A 229 52.45 24.31 2.16
C LEU A 229 53.51 23.81 3.15
N SER A 230 53.66 22.49 3.31
CA SER A 230 54.69 21.88 4.17
C SER A 230 55.89 21.32 3.39
N GLY A 231 55.87 21.40 2.05
CA GLY A 231 56.81 20.71 1.17
C GLY A 231 57.96 21.52 0.60
N ASP A 232 58.11 22.81 0.93
CA ASP A 232 59.05 23.69 0.20
C ASP A 232 59.88 24.65 1.06
N SER A 233 60.39 24.21 2.23
CA SER A 233 61.28 25.05 3.05
C SER A 233 62.55 24.38 3.57
N THR A 234 63.15 23.43 2.83
CA THR A 234 64.51 22.94 3.12
C THR A 234 65.26 22.46 1.88
N GLN A 235 65.41 23.32 0.87
CA GLN A 235 66.60 23.23 0.00
C GLN A 235 67.71 24.12 0.55
N ARG A 236 68.65 23.47 1.25
CA ARG A 236 69.99 23.99 1.53
C ARG A 236 70.65 24.40 0.22
N ILE A 237 70.83 25.70 -0.02
CA ILE A 237 71.87 26.19 -0.91
C ILE A 237 73.06 26.57 -0.05
N GLY A 238 74.09 25.72 -0.05
CA GLY A 238 75.42 26.08 0.39
C GLY A 238 76.09 26.93 -0.68
N GLY A 239 76.57 28.12 -0.31
CA GLY A 239 77.29 29.02 -1.21
C GLY A 239 77.73 30.32 -0.55
N ASN A 240 78.91 30.27 0.06
CA ASN A 240 79.86 31.34 0.44
C ASN A 240 79.46 32.83 0.36
N ASN A 241 79.69 33.51 1.50
CA ASN A 241 80.22 34.87 1.70
C ASN A 241 80.04 35.92 0.58
N ALA A 242 79.23 36.95 0.84
CA ALA A 242 79.72 38.34 1.02
C ALA A 242 78.57 39.31 1.34
N LYS A 243 78.78 40.12 2.38
CA LYS A 243 78.09 41.40 2.66
C LYS A 243 77.97 42.24 1.37
N THR A 244 76.85 42.96 1.18
CA THR A 244 76.69 44.38 1.56
C THR A 244 75.27 44.86 1.18
N ILE A 245 74.68 45.68 2.05
CA ILE A 245 73.35 46.28 1.94
C ILE A 245 73.30 47.31 0.80
N SER A 246 72.26 47.26 -0.04
CA SER A 246 71.85 48.36 -0.91
C SER A 246 70.33 48.36 -1.07
N GLY A 247 69.69 49.48 -0.73
CA GLY A 247 68.24 49.66 -0.85
C GLY A 247 67.74 49.80 -2.29
N SER A 248 66.43 49.91 -2.48
CA SER A 248 65.76 50.85 -3.42
C SER A 248 64.25 50.58 -3.55
N SER A 249 63.48 51.65 -3.38
CA SER A 249 62.30 52.11 -4.15
C SER A 249 61.19 51.15 -4.62
N ALA A 250 59.97 51.59 -4.32
CA ALA A 250 58.67 51.21 -4.86
C ALA A 250 58.42 51.56 -6.35
N LYS A 251 57.29 51.03 -6.85
CA LYS A 251 56.52 51.28 -8.10
C LYS A 251 57.04 50.54 -9.35
N SER A 252 56.22 49.92 -10.21
CA SER A 252 54.76 49.83 -10.38
C SER A 252 54.49 48.87 -11.55
N ILE A 253 53.50 47.97 -11.48
CA ILE A 253 52.56 47.72 -12.60
C ILE A 253 51.17 47.45 -12.02
N ASP A 254 50.23 48.23 -12.54
CA ASP A 254 48.82 48.38 -12.22
C ASP A 254 47.97 47.58 -13.23
N GLY A 255 46.74 47.22 -12.83
CA GLY A 255 45.62 46.98 -13.75
C GLY A 255 45.04 45.56 -13.85
N GLY A 256 43.87 45.33 -13.22
CA GLY A 256 42.87 44.39 -13.76
C GLY A 256 42.03 43.57 -12.77
N LYS A 257 40.92 44.16 -12.30
CA LYS A 257 39.67 43.58 -11.72
C LYS A 257 39.44 42.09 -12.05
N THR A 258 39.14 41.20 -11.11
CA THR A 258 37.85 41.07 -10.41
C THR A 258 38.02 40.38 -9.05
N GLY A 259 37.71 41.09 -7.96
CA GLY A 259 37.62 40.51 -6.64
C GLY A 259 36.49 39.48 -6.60
N GLN A 260 36.89 38.20 -6.53
CA GLN A 260 36.00 37.08 -6.32
C GLN A 260 35.22 37.26 -5.01
N ILE A 261 33.94 36.95 -5.14
CA ILE A 261 32.94 36.86 -4.09
C ILE A 261 33.49 35.99 -2.95
N SER A 262 33.33 36.53 -1.74
CA SER A 262 33.65 35.95 -0.45
C SER A 262 33.09 34.52 -0.32
N ALA A 263 33.97 33.52 -0.35
CA ALA A 263 33.71 32.18 0.18
C ALA A 263 34.12 32.15 1.66
N SER A 264 33.59 33.07 2.46
CA SER A 264 33.76 33.10 3.91
C SER A 264 32.49 32.60 4.57
N GLU A 265 32.10 31.35 4.30
CA GLU A 265 31.05 30.65 5.06
C GLU A 265 31.01 29.12 4.87
N VAL A 266 32.14 28.49 4.48
CA VAL A 266 32.30 27.05 4.71
C VAL A 266 33.18 26.91 5.94
N LYS A 267 32.53 26.94 7.12
CA LYS A 267 33.16 26.51 8.37
C LYS A 267 33.74 25.13 8.11
N GLN A 268 35.05 25.00 8.36
CA GLN A 268 35.75 23.73 8.48
C GLN A 268 34.92 22.80 9.39
N LEU A 269 34.30 21.79 8.80
CA LEU A 269 33.63 20.71 9.51
C LEU A 269 34.58 19.51 9.46
N GLY A 270 35.46 19.51 10.45
CA GLY A 270 36.27 18.36 10.81
C GLY A 270 36.08 18.14 12.29
N GLY A 271 35.29 17.12 12.66
CA GLY A 271 35.20 16.62 14.01
C GLY A 271 33.80 16.23 14.48
N GLU A 272 33.65 14.93 14.79
CA GLU A 272 32.67 14.32 15.71
C GLU A 272 31.20 14.27 15.27
N ALA A 273 30.47 13.26 15.76
CA ALA A 273 29.12 12.81 15.36
C ALA A 273 28.02 13.89 15.19
N GLY A 274 28.24 15.13 15.66
CA GLY A 274 27.37 16.28 15.38
C GLY A 274 27.38 16.73 13.91
N ASP A 275 28.44 16.43 13.18
CA ASP A 275 28.58 16.76 11.76
C ASP A 275 27.71 15.84 10.87
N PHE A 276 27.82 14.53 11.07
CA PHE A 276 27.05 13.54 10.32
C PHE A 276 25.54 13.68 10.52
N MET A 277 25.11 13.93 11.75
CA MET A 277 23.71 14.22 12.08
C MET A 277 23.17 15.43 11.28
N SER A 278 23.99 16.46 11.07
CA SER A 278 23.59 17.65 10.33
C SER A 278 23.45 17.36 8.83
N GLN A 279 24.37 16.58 8.25
CA GLN A 279 24.28 16.15 6.85
C GLN A 279 23.04 15.30 6.59
N VAL A 280 22.76 14.33 7.46
CA VAL A 280 21.55 13.49 7.39
C VAL A 280 20.28 14.34 7.39
N LYS A 281 20.21 15.39 8.22
CA LYS A 281 19.06 16.31 8.22
C LYS A 281 18.91 17.07 6.91
N VAL A 282 20.01 17.53 6.30
CA VAL A 282 19.96 18.21 5.00
C VAL A 282 19.38 17.28 3.94
N VAL A 283 19.84 16.04 3.87
CA VAL A 283 19.32 15.06 2.89
C VAL A 283 17.84 14.80 3.08
N PHE A 284 17.39 14.53 4.31
CA PHE A 284 15.97 14.30 4.56
C PHE A 284 15.11 15.53 4.20
N THR A 285 15.61 16.73 4.47
CA THR A 285 14.92 17.98 4.08
C THR A 285 14.84 18.11 2.55
N GLU A 286 15.93 17.81 1.82
CA GLU A 286 15.95 17.83 0.34
C GLU A 286 15.03 16.76 -0.28
N LEU A 287 14.80 15.66 0.43
CA LEU A 287 13.84 14.63 0.04
C LEU A 287 12.39 15.00 0.37
N GLY A 288 12.15 16.15 1.00
CA GLY A 288 10.81 16.65 1.31
C GLY A 288 10.26 16.19 2.67
N PHE A 289 11.10 15.69 3.58
CA PHE A 289 10.66 15.34 4.92
C PHE A 289 10.69 16.55 5.86
N ASP A 290 9.64 16.68 6.66
CA ASP A 290 9.62 17.53 7.84
C ASP A 290 10.34 16.82 8.99
N ILE A 291 11.35 17.47 9.58
CA ILE A 291 12.22 16.87 10.59
C ILE A 291 11.95 17.47 11.96
N THR A 292 11.64 16.61 12.93
CA THR A 292 11.57 16.97 14.36
C THR A 292 12.72 16.30 15.10
N THR A 293 13.70 17.08 15.57
CA THR A 293 14.82 16.54 16.36
C THR A 293 14.37 16.27 17.79
N LEU A 294 14.75 15.11 18.34
CA LEU A 294 14.46 14.73 19.72
C LEU A 294 15.70 14.97 20.58
N GLN A 295 15.62 15.86 21.57
CA GLN A 295 16.77 16.15 22.44
C GLN A 295 17.03 15.06 23.50
N ASN A 296 16.09 14.11 23.70
CA ASN A 296 16.19 12.99 24.63
C ASN A 296 15.27 11.83 24.19
N GLY A 297 15.23 11.55 22.88
CA GLY A 297 14.39 10.48 22.36
C GLY A 297 14.82 9.13 22.91
N LYS A 298 13.88 8.30 23.38
CA LYS A 298 14.15 6.90 23.70
C LYS A 298 14.52 6.16 22.41
N GLY A 299 15.80 6.07 22.08
CA GLY A 299 16.31 5.27 20.96
C GLY A 299 16.17 5.89 19.56
N ALA A 300 15.68 7.12 19.43
CA ALA A 300 15.63 7.86 18.17
C ALA A 300 16.13 9.30 18.32
N ASP A 301 16.86 9.78 17.33
CA ASP A 301 17.41 11.12 17.30
C ASP A 301 16.45 12.12 16.64
N MET A 302 15.60 11.64 15.74
CA MET A 302 14.63 12.48 15.05
C MET A 302 13.39 11.70 14.58
N ILE A 303 12.30 12.44 14.38
CA ILE A 303 11.10 11.99 13.68
C ILE A 303 11.04 12.67 12.32
N LEU A 304 10.86 11.88 11.27
CA LEU A 304 10.68 12.36 9.91
C LEU A 304 9.20 12.22 9.54
N SER A 305 8.61 13.25 8.93
CA SER A 305 7.24 13.19 8.42
C SER A 305 7.23 13.57 6.94
N GLY A 306 6.70 12.70 6.09
CA GLY A 306 6.66 12.89 4.64
C GLY A 306 5.65 11.96 4.01
N ASP A 307 4.94 12.43 2.97
CA ASP A 307 3.92 11.66 2.23
C ASP A 307 2.83 10.99 3.10
N GLY A 308 2.49 11.63 4.22
CA GLY A 308 1.50 11.12 5.18
C GLY A 308 2.01 9.99 6.07
N GLN A 309 3.29 9.65 6.01
CA GLN A 309 3.94 8.66 6.85
C GLN A 309 4.90 9.32 7.86
N ARG A 310 5.15 8.63 8.98
CA ARG A 310 6.05 9.05 10.05
C ARG A 310 7.12 7.99 10.29
N TYR A 311 8.36 8.43 10.42
CA TYR A 311 9.53 7.56 10.61
C TYR A 311 10.25 7.97 11.89
N ALA A 312 10.57 7.00 12.74
CA ALA A 312 11.56 7.20 13.80
C ALA A 312 12.95 6.92 13.22
N ALA A 313 13.87 7.87 13.31
CA ALA A 313 15.21 7.75 12.77
C ALA A 313 16.29 7.89 13.84
N SER A 314 17.30 7.01 13.77
CA SER A 314 18.52 7.05 14.60
C SER A 314 19.74 7.07 13.69
N VAL A 315 20.75 7.85 14.07
CA VAL A 315 21.94 8.13 13.27
C VAL A 315 23.18 7.64 14.02
N ILE A 316 23.87 6.67 13.43
CA ILE A 316 25.06 6.03 13.98
C ILE A 316 26.29 6.45 13.18
N GLY A 317 27.17 7.21 13.82
CA GLY A 317 28.42 7.69 13.22
C GLY A 317 29.45 6.57 12.99
N LYS A 318 30.45 6.88 12.17
CA LYS A 318 31.49 5.96 11.68
C LYS A 318 32.23 5.13 12.73
N GLU A 319 32.38 5.63 13.95
CA GLU A 319 33.19 4.99 15.00
C GLU A 319 32.44 3.88 15.77
N ARG A 320 31.13 3.72 15.54
CA ARG A 320 30.29 2.77 16.26
C ARG A 320 29.77 1.68 15.32
N VAL A 321 30.01 0.41 15.66
CA VAL A 321 29.41 -0.73 14.98
C VAL A 321 27.92 -0.81 15.33
N VAL A 322 27.07 -1.02 14.34
CA VAL A 322 25.63 -1.18 14.57
C VAL A 322 25.36 -2.52 15.21
N THR A 323 24.63 -2.51 16.32
CA THR A 323 24.30 -3.69 17.11
C THR A 323 22.82 -4.04 17.02
N THR A 324 22.44 -5.25 17.46
CA THR A 324 21.03 -5.63 17.62
C THR A 324 20.31 -4.79 18.66
N THR A 325 21.03 -4.25 19.65
CA THR A 325 20.48 -3.31 20.63
C THR A 325 20.00 -2.03 19.96
N ASP A 326 20.77 -1.47 19.03
CA ASP A 326 20.39 -0.26 18.29
C ASP A 326 19.10 -0.48 17.49
N VAL A 327 18.94 -1.67 16.91
CA VAL A 327 17.74 -2.10 16.18
C VAL A 327 16.52 -2.21 17.10
N LEU A 328 16.71 -2.70 18.33
CA LEU A 328 15.64 -2.78 19.32
C LEU A 328 15.25 -1.39 19.83
N GLU A 329 16.22 -0.53 20.11
CA GLU A 329 16.00 0.85 20.58
C GLU A 329 15.19 1.65 19.55
N ILE A 330 15.51 1.55 18.26
CA ILE A 330 14.74 2.25 17.22
C ILE A 330 13.34 1.64 17.00
N ALA A 331 13.19 0.32 17.20
CA ALA A 331 11.87 -0.33 17.15
C ALA A 331 10.97 0.15 18.32
N GLU A 332 11.52 0.23 19.53
CA GLU A 332 10.83 0.80 20.68
C GLU A 332 10.50 2.29 20.45
N ALA A 333 11.42 3.05 19.85
CA ALA A 333 11.21 4.44 19.52
C ALA A 333 10.08 4.64 18.50
N ARG A 334 10.01 3.79 17.47
CA ARG A 334 8.94 3.78 16.47
C ARG A 334 7.58 3.59 17.16
N ASP A 335 7.48 2.57 18.00
CA ASP A 335 6.23 2.21 18.67
C ASP A 335 5.82 3.29 19.68
N PHE A 336 6.78 3.83 20.44
CA PHE A 336 6.55 4.90 21.42
C PHE A 336 6.06 6.19 20.76
N ASN A 337 6.66 6.60 19.64
CA ASN A 337 6.32 7.85 18.94
C ASN A 337 5.15 7.71 17.97
N ARG A 338 4.57 6.51 17.84
CA ARG A 338 3.51 6.17 16.87
C ARG A 338 3.95 6.51 15.44
N CYS A 339 5.13 6.05 15.09
CA CYS A 339 5.65 6.12 13.74
C CYS A 339 5.25 4.84 12.98
N ASP A 340 5.09 4.97 11.67
CA ASP A 340 4.79 3.84 10.79
C ASP A 340 6.03 2.95 10.62
N PHE A 341 7.23 3.56 10.59
CA PHE A 341 8.50 2.87 10.32
C PHE A 341 9.64 3.32 11.22
N GLY A 342 10.65 2.45 11.35
CA GLY A 342 11.92 2.74 12.00
C GLY A 342 13.06 2.71 10.99
N VAL A 343 13.95 3.70 11.06
CA VAL A 343 15.08 3.87 10.14
C VAL A 343 16.37 4.05 10.95
N LEU A 344 17.41 3.32 10.58
CA LEU A 344 18.73 3.44 11.18
C LEU A 344 19.72 3.83 10.09
N VAL A 345 20.31 5.01 10.21
CA VAL A 345 21.30 5.54 9.25
C VAL A 345 22.69 5.36 9.84
N SER A 346 23.55 4.59 9.18
CA SER A 346 24.87 4.24 9.71
C SER A 346 26.00 4.55 8.73
N GLU A 347 27.03 5.23 9.24
CA GLU A 347 28.39 5.24 8.67
C GLU A 347 29.29 4.14 9.24
N GLY A 348 28.88 3.51 10.35
CA GLY A 348 29.59 2.40 10.96
C GLY A 348 29.29 1.07 10.28
N ASP A 349 30.11 0.05 10.58
CA ASP A 349 29.95 -1.29 10.03
C ASP A 349 28.64 -1.94 10.52
N VAL A 350 27.93 -2.59 9.59
CA VAL A 350 26.71 -3.34 9.86
C VAL A 350 26.92 -4.80 9.48
N SER A 351 26.87 -5.70 10.46
CA SER A 351 27.00 -7.14 10.18
C SER A 351 25.75 -7.70 9.49
N ALA A 352 25.92 -8.80 8.74
CA ALA A 352 24.81 -9.48 8.07
C ALA A 352 23.72 -9.96 9.06
N ASP A 353 24.14 -10.41 10.25
CA ASP A 353 23.21 -10.85 11.30
C ASP A 353 22.35 -9.70 11.81
N VAL A 354 22.92 -8.50 11.98
CA VAL A 354 22.19 -7.31 12.41
C VAL A 354 21.21 -6.85 11.33
N ARG A 355 21.58 -6.92 10.05
CA ARG A 355 20.68 -6.61 8.92
C ARG A 355 19.48 -7.55 8.88
N HIS A 356 19.74 -8.85 8.94
CA HIS A 356 18.69 -9.85 8.95
C HIS A 356 17.77 -9.67 10.17
N PHE A 357 18.33 -9.33 11.33
CA PHE A 357 17.54 -9.02 12.52
C PHE A 357 16.70 -7.74 12.37
N ALA A 358 17.23 -6.70 11.73
CA ALA A 358 16.48 -5.47 11.45
C ALA A 358 15.31 -5.70 10.49
N GLU A 359 15.52 -6.49 9.43
CA GLU A 359 14.45 -6.90 8.51
C GLU A 359 13.33 -7.63 9.25
N GLN A 360 13.66 -8.56 10.15
CA GLN A 360 12.67 -9.25 10.99
C GLN A 360 11.88 -8.32 11.92
N LYS A 361 12.45 -7.16 12.29
CA LYS A 361 11.81 -6.15 13.13
C LYS A 361 11.11 -5.05 12.35
N GLY A 362 11.15 -5.11 11.02
CA GLY A 362 10.62 -4.06 10.14
C GLY A 362 11.36 -2.73 10.32
N ILE A 363 12.68 -2.80 10.55
CA ILE A 363 13.57 -1.65 10.68
C ILE A 363 14.46 -1.61 9.43
N LYS A 364 14.50 -0.46 8.77
CA LYS A 364 15.34 -0.28 7.59
C LYS A 364 16.70 0.30 7.98
N ILE A 365 17.77 -0.35 7.55
CA ILE A 365 19.14 0.13 7.75
C ILE A 365 19.65 0.76 6.46
N ILE A 366 20.15 1.98 6.57
CA ILE A 366 20.85 2.70 5.51
C ILE A 366 22.34 2.65 5.83
N ASP A 367 23.03 1.71 5.21
CA ASP A 367 24.48 1.53 5.33
C ASP A 367 25.21 2.31 4.23
N LEU A 368 25.93 3.35 4.66
CA LEU A 368 26.68 4.24 3.76
C LEU A 368 27.99 3.62 3.26
N ASN A 369 28.60 2.70 4.01
CA ASN A 369 29.82 2.01 3.58
C ASN A 369 29.54 1.08 2.41
N GLU A 370 28.43 0.36 2.44
CA GLU A 370 28.05 -0.51 1.33
C GLU A 370 27.68 0.27 0.06
N ALA A 371 27.11 1.48 0.20
CA ALA A 371 26.83 2.36 -0.95
C ALA A 371 28.12 2.79 -1.68
N SER A 372 29.24 2.83 -0.96
CA SER A 372 30.53 3.28 -1.51
C SER A 372 31.30 2.27 -2.32
N GLY A 373 30.91 1.00 -2.29
CA GLY A 373 31.69 -0.08 -2.89
C GLY A 373 33.06 -0.28 -2.24
N VAL A 374 33.40 0.50 -1.21
CA VAL A 374 34.63 0.35 -0.41
C VAL A 374 34.36 -0.71 0.64
N ARG A 375 34.35 -1.98 0.24
CA ARG A 375 34.59 -3.06 1.20
C ARG A 375 36.04 -2.95 1.64
N LYS A 376 36.28 -2.69 2.93
CA LYS A 376 37.60 -2.89 3.54
C LYS A 376 37.94 -4.37 3.61
#